data_AF-A0AAC9HN92-F1
#
_entry.id   AF-A0AAC9HN92-F1
#
_cell.length_a   1.000
_cell.length_b   1.000
_cell.length_c   1.000
_cell.angle_alpha   90.00
_cell.angle_beta   90.00
_cell.angle_gamma   90.00
#
_symmetry.space_group_name_H-M   'P 1'
#
loop_
_entity.id
_entity.type
_entity.pdbx_description
1 polymer ?
#
loop_
_entity_poly.entity_id
_entity_poly.type
_entity_poly.pdbx_seq_one_letter_code
_entity_poly.pdbx_strand_id
1 'polypeptide(L)'
;MEQHPGQRAPDEKWDTTSGNPGPAQPGLNPLGERQSPRLRWIRVLALVTIIGGILAGAVLYGTGRLGIPAVTEADGADSTTEEPPPPEESESATAAPMTPPVQPVDLDTPFVRTAAANWAEGEAGVVAAEATPIGDHPAATVQEAVDAARAAVIAARLDPRSLVEHDPEGLLGLLAPDLQTGLRETFAEDDVEAGLWITRVDDSGPLLPVPPRVSGQMTVDLDADGEILVRTDYLFAYAFEPPEEVADDPGLTNSDLVVFTRVEQDFSYVTGQEWADSSQGLWSEELVTFSYGMACDTADEGFLAPGFTETPSSPLTSPGDVDIQGMFDADRPMPTEGNC
;
A
#
# COMPACT_ATOMS: atom_id res chain seq x y z
N MET A 1 92.06 -48.16 -2.62
CA MET A 1 92.99 -47.70 -3.67
C MET A 1 92.41 -46.40 -4.19
N GLU A 2 93.10 -45.29 -3.89
CA GLU A 2 93.09 -44.01 -4.63
C GLU A 2 91.78 -43.17 -4.58
N GLN A 3 91.74 -41.87 -4.26
CA GLN A 3 92.69 -40.78 -4.01
C GLN A 3 91.92 -39.61 -3.33
N HIS A 4 92.50 -38.95 -2.31
CA HIS A 4 92.27 -37.51 -1.98
C HIS A 4 93.11 -36.64 -2.98
N PRO A 5 93.17 -35.27 -3.01
CA PRO A 5 92.57 -34.14 -2.25
C PRO A 5 92.24 -32.87 -3.11
N GLY A 6 92.01 -31.69 -2.49
CA GLY A 6 92.42 -30.35 -3.04
C GLY A 6 91.32 -29.26 -3.11
N GLN A 7 91.25 -28.27 -2.21
CA GLN A 7 91.86 -26.90 -2.27
C GLN A 7 91.37 -26.04 -3.47
N ARG A 8 90.46 -25.06 -3.29
CA ARG A 8 90.61 -23.63 -2.89
C ARG A 8 91.23 -22.71 -3.97
N ALA A 9 90.40 -21.84 -4.58
CA ALA A 9 90.46 -20.34 -4.66
C ALA A 9 89.84 -19.80 -6.00
N PRO A 10 89.83 -18.48 -6.33
CA PRO A 10 88.78 -17.52 -5.94
C PRO A 10 88.27 -16.61 -7.11
N ASP A 11 87.50 -15.55 -6.79
CA ASP A 11 87.11 -14.34 -7.57
C ASP A 11 86.69 -14.40 -9.05
N GLU A 12 85.46 -13.96 -9.34
CA GLU A 12 85.19 -13.17 -10.55
C GLU A 12 84.08 -12.13 -10.33
N LYS A 13 84.42 -10.86 -10.60
CA LYS A 13 83.53 -9.70 -10.65
C LYS A 13 83.02 -9.54 -12.08
N TRP A 14 81.74 -9.19 -12.23
CA TRP A 14 81.29 -8.31 -13.32
C TRP A 14 80.34 -7.26 -12.74
N ASP A 15 80.70 -6.01 -12.97
CA ASP A 15 79.94 -4.78 -12.69
C ASP A 15 79.41 -4.28 -14.04
N THR A 16 78.15 -3.82 -14.10
CA THR A 16 77.69 -2.73 -14.98
C THR A 16 76.20 -2.41 -14.76
N THR A 17 75.98 -1.32 -14.01
CA THR A 17 75.21 -0.13 -14.42
C THR A 17 73.69 -0.20 -14.69
N SER A 18 72.98 0.46 -13.77
CA SER A 18 71.80 1.34 -13.92
C SER A 18 70.45 0.77 -14.38
N GLY A 19 69.51 0.76 -13.44
CA GLY A 19 68.07 0.74 -13.69
C GLY A 19 67.34 1.16 -12.42
N ASN A 20 66.99 2.44 -12.34
CA ASN A 20 66.28 3.09 -11.23
C ASN A 20 64.86 2.50 -11.08
N PRO A 21 64.46 1.86 -9.96
CA PRO A 21 63.06 1.57 -9.69
C PRO A 21 62.42 2.76 -8.97
N GLY A 22 61.45 3.39 -9.63
CA GLY A 22 60.61 4.43 -9.06
C GLY A 22 59.81 3.95 -7.83
N PRO A 23 59.27 4.89 -7.04
CA PRO A 23 58.64 4.57 -5.77
C PRO A 23 57.42 3.67 -5.95
N ALA A 24 57.37 2.63 -5.11
CA ALA A 24 56.25 1.71 -4.97
C ALA A 24 54.95 2.48 -4.73
N GLN A 25 53.99 2.30 -5.63
CA GLN A 25 52.61 2.72 -5.42
C GLN A 25 51.99 1.81 -4.35
N PRO A 26 51.40 2.34 -3.27
CA PRO A 26 50.64 1.56 -2.33
C PRO A 26 49.44 0.92 -3.02
N GLY A 27 49.33 -0.41 -2.90
CA GLY A 27 48.16 -1.15 -3.34
C GLY A 27 46.90 -0.60 -2.66
N LEU A 28 45.97 -0.16 -3.50
CA LEU A 28 44.61 0.18 -3.11
C LEU A 28 43.91 -1.12 -2.70
N ASN A 29 43.80 -1.34 -1.40
CA ASN A 29 42.72 -2.14 -0.84
C ASN A 29 41.41 -1.40 -1.15
N PRO A 30 40.40 -2.00 -1.79
CA PRO A 30 39.05 -1.46 -1.67
C PRO A 30 38.60 -1.79 -0.24
N LEU A 31 38.77 -0.81 0.65
CA LEU A 31 38.01 -0.75 1.89
C LEU A 31 36.53 -0.75 1.49
N GLY A 32 35.78 -1.73 1.98
CA GLY A 32 34.33 -1.69 1.97
C GLY A 32 33.89 -0.51 2.84
N GLU A 33 33.63 0.63 2.19
CA GLU A 33 32.95 1.76 2.80
C GLU A 33 31.51 1.35 3.10
N ARG A 34 31.30 0.76 4.28
CA ARG A 34 29.99 0.69 4.93
C ARG A 34 29.49 2.12 5.07
N GLN A 35 28.43 2.44 4.34
CA GLN A 35 27.87 3.78 4.29
C GLN A 35 27.28 4.14 5.67
N SER A 36 27.60 5.34 6.14
CA SER A 36 27.19 5.83 7.45
C SER A 36 25.66 6.05 7.55
N PRO A 37 25.06 5.95 8.76
CA PRO A 37 23.62 6.10 9.00
C PRO A 37 23.01 7.46 8.59
N ARG A 38 23.85 8.44 8.21
CA ARG A 38 23.44 9.76 7.73
C ARG A 38 22.87 9.78 6.30
N LEU A 39 22.78 8.66 5.58
CA LEU A 39 22.17 8.64 4.25
C LEU A 39 20.76 8.01 4.21
N ARG A 40 20.30 7.30 5.25
CA ARG A 40 18.94 6.73 5.28
C ARG A 40 17.86 7.83 5.34
N TRP A 41 18.06 8.92 6.09
CA TRP A 41 17.08 10.04 6.17
C TRP A 41 16.87 10.80 4.84
N ILE A 42 17.82 10.74 3.89
CA ILE A 42 17.68 11.46 2.61
C ILE A 42 16.73 10.72 1.65
N ARG A 43 16.50 9.41 1.84
CA ARG A 43 15.55 8.65 1.01
C ARG A 43 14.08 8.87 1.40
N VAL A 44 13.81 9.23 2.66
CA VAL A 44 12.46 9.55 3.14
C VAL A 44 11.90 10.84 2.52
N LEU A 45 12.76 11.78 2.07
CA LEU A 45 12.32 13.08 1.52
C LEU A 45 12.34 13.22 -0.01
N ALA A 46 12.83 12.22 -0.76
CA ALA A 46 13.09 12.38 -2.20
C ALA A 46 12.02 11.79 -3.14
N LEU A 47 10.90 11.30 -2.63
CA LEU A 47 9.83 10.66 -3.42
C LEU A 47 8.45 11.37 -3.34
N VAL A 48 8.43 12.67 -3.01
CA VAL A 48 7.19 13.48 -2.94
C VAL A 48 7.07 14.53 -4.06
N THR A 49 8.01 14.60 -5.03
CA THR A 49 7.97 15.62 -6.09
C THR A 49 7.76 15.07 -7.50
N ILE A 50 6.67 14.33 -7.79
CA ILE A 50 6.09 14.23 -9.15
C ILE A 50 4.56 14.04 -9.13
N ILE A 51 3.79 14.89 -8.42
CA ILE A 51 2.39 15.17 -8.80
C ILE A 51 2.13 16.64 -8.50
N GLY A 52 2.36 17.50 -9.50
CA GLY A 52 2.15 18.94 -9.34
C GLY A 52 2.89 19.74 -10.38
N GLY A 53 2.49 19.64 -11.65
CA GLY A 53 3.22 20.36 -12.68
C GLY A 53 2.78 20.28 -14.12
N ILE A 54 1.53 19.95 -14.45
CA ILE A 54 1.00 20.27 -15.79
C ILE A 54 -0.45 20.71 -15.66
N LEU A 55 -0.68 22.02 -15.53
CA LEU A 55 -1.86 22.70 -16.06
C LEU A 55 -1.72 24.23 -15.94
N ALA A 56 -0.79 24.79 -16.70
CA ALA A 56 -0.89 26.15 -17.23
C ALA A 56 -0.73 25.98 -18.75
N GLY A 57 -1.74 26.09 -19.59
CA GLY A 57 -2.65 27.23 -19.73
C GLY A 57 -2.52 27.70 -21.18
N ALA A 58 -3.24 27.04 -22.09
CA ALA A 58 -3.28 27.40 -23.51
C ALA A 58 -4.73 27.62 -23.94
N VAL A 59 -5.26 28.81 -23.64
CA VAL A 59 -6.46 29.36 -24.27
C VAL A 59 -6.02 30.53 -25.14
N LEU A 60 -6.04 30.34 -26.46
CA LEU A 60 -6.12 31.43 -27.42
C LEU A 60 -7.17 31.11 -28.49
N TYR A 61 -8.17 31.98 -28.52
CA TYR A 61 -9.26 32.13 -29.49
C TYR A 61 -8.77 32.21 -30.95
N GLY A 62 -9.59 31.71 -31.89
CA GLY A 62 -9.42 32.05 -33.31
C GLY A 62 -10.33 31.34 -34.32
N THR A 63 -11.58 31.80 -34.40
CA THR A 63 -12.55 31.76 -35.53
C THR A 63 -12.20 31.05 -36.85
N GLY A 64 -13.11 30.21 -37.36
CA GLY A 64 -13.14 29.79 -38.76
C GLY A 64 -14.44 29.10 -39.16
N ARG A 65 -15.25 29.79 -39.98
CA ARG A 65 -16.61 29.45 -40.42
C ARG A 65 -16.58 28.93 -41.86
N LEU A 66 -17.07 27.70 -42.11
CA LEU A 66 -17.56 27.17 -43.40
C LEU A 66 -18.54 26.02 -43.03
N GLY A 67 -19.75 25.81 -43.55
CA GLY A 67 -20.45 26.40 -44.69
C GLY A 67 -21.13 25.32 -45.55
N ILE A 68 -22.28 24.77 -45.09
CA ILE A 68 -23.45 24.26 -45.89
C ILE A 68 -23.26 22.91 -46.67
N PRO A 69 -24.30 22.10 -47.01
CA PRO A 69 -25.75 22.12 -46.70
C PRO A 69 -26.35 20.84 -46.09
N ALA A 70 -27.59 20.98 -45.62
CA ALA A 70 -28.58 19.92 -45.46
C ALA A 70 -28.97 19.26 -46.81
N VAL A 71 -29.19 17.96 -46.80
CA VAL A 71 -29.88 17.23 -47.88
C VAL A 71 -31.23 16.79 -47.37
N THR A 72 -32.25 17.23 -48.10
CA THR A 72 -33.67 16.93 -47.99
C THR A 72 -34.03 15.55 -48.55
N GLU A 73 -35.15 15.04 -48.05
CA GLU A 73 -36.00 13.93 -48.51
C GLU A 73 -35.87 13.44 -49.97
N ALA A 74 -36.10 12.13 -50.14
CA ALA A 74 -36.87 11.61 -51.27
C ALA A 74 -37.59 10.29 -50.90
N ASP A 75 -38.92 10.41 -50.86
CA ASP A 75 -39.94 9.53 -51.44
C ASP A 75 -40.15 8.09 -50.95
N GLY A 76 -41.36 7.87 -50.45
CA GLY A 76 -42.00 6.56 -50.39
C GLY A 76 -42.59 6.12 -51.73
N ALA A 77 -42.88 4.82 -51.82
CA ALA A 77 -43.94 4.29 -52.67
C ALA A 77 -44.40 2.93 -52.11
N ASP A 78 -45.62 2.99 -51.57
CA ASP A 78 -46.70 2.00 -51.50
C ASP A 78 -46.52 0.66 -52.24
N SER A 79 -46.85 -0.44 -51.55
CA SER A 79 -47.50 -1.63 -52.11
C SER A 79 -48.21 -2.41 -51.02
N THR A 80 -49.54 -2.30 -51.03
CA THR A 80 -50.52 -2.99 -50.17
C THR A 80 -50.94 -4.34 -50.78
N THR A 81 -51.36 -5.28 -49.92
CA THR A 81 -52.11 -6.56 -50.14
C THR A 81 -51.22 -7.81 -50.25
N GLU A 82 -51.34 -8.87 -49.44
CA GLU A 82 -52.54 -9.59 -48.96
C GLU A 82 -52.29 -10.32 -47.61
N GLU A 83 -53.31 -10.36 -46.75
CA GLU A 83 -53.33 -10.89 -45.38
C GLU A 83 -53.95 -12.32 -45.33
N PRO A 84 -53.30 -13.32 -44.68
CA PRO A 84 -53.96 -14.53 -44.18
C PRO A 84 -54.43 -14.37 -42.71
N PRO A 85 -55.49 -15.08 -42.29
CA PRO A 85 -56.29 -14.78 -41.09
C PRO A 85 -55.54 -15.01 -39.77
N PRO A 86 -55.98 -14.34 -38.68
CA PRO A 86 -55.23 -14.22 -37.43
C PRO A 86 -55.22 -15.53 -36.63
N PRO A 87 -54.08 -15.96 -36.07
CA PRO A 87 -54.10 -16.81 -34.90
C PRO A 87 -54.42 -15.94 -33.67
N GLU A 88 -55.27 -16.49 -32.83
CA GLU A 88 -55.85 -15.92 -31.62
C GLU A 88 -54.83 -15.21 -30.73
N GLU A 89 -55.26 -14.08 -30.16
CA GLU A 89 -54.61 -13.38 -29.05
C GLU A 89 -54.26 -14.38 -27.95
N SER A 90 -52.98 -14.75 -27.89
CA SER A 90 -52.38 -15.23 -26.67
C SER A 90 -51.73 -14.01 -26.05
N GLU A 91 -52.47 -13.32 -25.18
CA GLU A 91 -51.92 -12.30 -24.29
C GLU A 91 -50.88 -12.96 -23.39
N SER A 92 -49.65 -13.06 -23.90
CA SER A 92 -48.44 -13.14 -23.10
C SER A 92 -48.40 -11.90 -22.23
N ALA A 93 -48.98 -11.98 -21.03
CA ALA A 93 -48.55 -11.16 -19.93
C ALA A 93 -47.12 -11.57 -19.58
N THR A 94 -46.14 -11.01 -20.31
CA THR A 94 -44.78 -10.88 -19.82
C THR A 94 -44.88 -10.04 -18.56
N ALA A 95 -44.97 -10.72 -17.42
CA ALA A 95 -44.71 -10.08 -16.14
C ALA A 95 -43.33 -9.43 -16.27
N ALA A 96 -43.28 -8.10 -16.16
CA ALA A 96 -42.02 -7.41 -15.94
C ALA A 96 -41.30 -8.14 -14.79
N PRO A 97 -39.98 -8.39 -14.88
CA PRO A 97 -39.27 -8.97 -13.76
C PRO A 97 -39.57 -8.11 -12.54
N MET A 98 -40.28 -8.68 -11.57
CA MET A 98 -40.46 -8.04 -10.28
C MET A 98 -39.05 -7.92 -9.71
N THR A 99 -38.50 -6.71 -9.72
CA THR A 99 -37.30 -6.40 -8.97
C THR A 99 -37.56 -6.89 -7.55
N PRO A 100 -36.77 -7.84 -7.02
CA PRO A 100 -36.96 -8.30 -5.65
C PRO A 100 -36.92 -7.06 -4.73
N PRO A 101 -37.75 -7.01 -3.68
CA PRO A 101 -37.68 -5.91 -2.73
C PRO A 101 -36.24 -5.80 -2.23
N VAL A 102 -35.67 -4.60 -2.33
CA VAL A 102 -34.35 -4.34 -1.73
C VAL A 102 -34.52 -4.58 -0.24
N GLN A 103 -33.81 -5.58 0.28
CA GLN A 103 -33.83 -5.84 1.70
C GLN A 103 -32.98 -4.79 2.40
N PRO A 104 -33.45 -4.19 3.50
CA PRO A 104 -32.65 -3.30 4.32
C PRO A 104 -31.35 -3.99 4.71
N VAL A 105 -30.27 -3.20 4.81
CA VAL A 105 -28.99 -3.72 5.27
C VAL A 105 -29.09 -4.09 6.75
N ASP A 106 -28.58 -5.27 7.09
CA ASP A 106 -28.45 -5.70 8.48
C ASP A 106 -27.10 -5.19 9.05
N LEU A 107 -27.18 -4.20 9.95
CA LEU A 107 -26.00 -3.56 10.55
C LEU A 107 -25.22 -4.49 11.50
N ASP A 108 -25.83 -5.59 11.96
CA ASP A 108 -25.13 -6.61 12.76
C ASP A 108 -24.25 -7.51 11.88
N THR A 109 -24.49 -7.52 10.56
CA THR A 109 -23.73 -8.33 9.59
C THR A 109 -23.21 -7.49 8.41
N PRO A 110 -22.47 -6.39 8.66
CA PRO A 110 -22.22 -5.35 7.66
C PRO A 110 -21.35 -5.85 6.50
N PHE A 111 -20.53 -6.87 6.71
CA PHE A 111 -19.64 -7.42 5.68
C PHE A 111 -20.31 -8.44 4.76
N VAL A 112 -21.56 -8.85 5.02
CA VAL A 112 -22.27 -9.79 4.14
C VAL A 112 -22.38 -9.20 2.74
N ARG A 113 -22.12 -10.02 1.71
CA ARG A 113 -22.13 -9.59 0.29
C ARG A 113 -21.09 -8.52 -0.07
N THR A 114 -20.06 -8.34 0.75
CA THR A 114 -18.86 -7.54 0.43
C THR A 114 -17.68 -8.44 0.07
N ALA A 115 -16.59 -7.87 -0.46
CA ALA A 115 -15.34 -8.59 -0.68
C ALA A 115 -14.75 -9.18 0.61
N ALA A 116 -14.99 -8.52 1.75
CA ALA A 116 -14.48 -8.90 3.07
C ALA A 116 -15.33 -9.95 3.80
N ALA A 117 -16.41 -10.46 3.18
CA ALA A 117 -17.34 -11.38 3.83
C ALA A 117 -16.66 -12.65 4.42
N ASN A 118 -15.56 -13.10 3.82
CA ASN A 118 -14.83 -14.31 4.23
C ASN A 118 -13.45 -14.02 4.84
N TRP A 119 -13.11 -12.76 5.08
CA TRP A 119 -11.85 -12.37 5.71
C TRP A 119 -11.89 -12.66 7.21
N ALA A 120 -10.72 -12.84 7.80
CA ALA A 120 -10.58 -13.10 9.23
C ALA A 120 -10.90 -11.84 10.05
N GLU A 121 -11.25 -12.02 11.32
CA GLU A 121 -11.63 -10.93 12.22
C GLU A 121 -10.41 -10.36 12.95
N GLY A 122 -10.23 -9.04 12.87
CA GLY A 122 -9.21 -8.28 13.58
C GLY A 122 -7.82 -8.89 13.45
N GLU A 123 -7.14 -9.04 14.59
CA GLU A 123 -5.77 -9.53 14.64
C GLU A 123 -5.59 -10.95 14.08
N ALA A 124 -6.65 -11.76 14.04
CA ALA A 124 -6.57 -13.12 13.50
C ALA A 124 -6.28 -13.14 11.99
N GLY A 125 -6.58 -12.05 11.27
CA GLY A 125 -6.21 -11.90 9.86
C GLY A 125 -4.81 -11.34 9.62
N VAL A 126 -4.13 -10.84 10.66
CA VAL A 126 -2.72 -10.44 10.58
C VAL A 126 -1.86 -11.69 10.80
N VAL A 127 -1.75 -12.53 9.77
CA VAL A 127 -1.02 -13.81 9.85
C VAL A 127 0.49 -13.58 9.75
N ALA A 128 1.23 -13.97 10.79
CA ALA A 128 2.69 -13.89 10.82
C ALA A 128 3.36 -14.81 9.80
N ALA A 129 4.53 -14.38 9.30
CA ALA A 129 5.41 -15.25 8.51
C ALA A 129 6.05 -16.36 9.37
N GLU A 130 6.47 -17.46 8.74
CA GLU A 130 7.27 -18.47 9.42
C GLU A 130 8.69 -17.94 9.70
N ALA A 131 9.12 -17.99 10.95
CA ALA A 131 10.45 -17.55 11.36
C ALA A 131 11.54 -18.59 11.05
N THR A 132 11.99 -18.61 9.81
CA THR A 132 13.11 -19.46 9.38
C THR A 132 14.44 -18.70 9.45
N PRO A 133 15.58 -19.35 9.77
CA PRO A 133 16.88 -18.68 9.73
C PRO A 133 17.20 -18.16 8.32
N ILE A 134 17.73 -16.95 8.22
CA ILE A 134 18.08 -16.31 6.95
C ILE A 134 19.37 -15.51 7.08
N GLY A 135 20.29 -15.67 6.12
CA GLY A 135 21.62 -15.07 6.20
C GLY A 135 22.35 -15.48 7.48
N ASP A 136 22.86 -14.49 8.21
CA ASP A 136 23.52 -14.67 9.51
C ASP A 136 22.53 -14.59 10.69
N HIS A 137 21.23 -14.42 10.43
CA HIS A 137 20.20 -14.29 11.46
C HIS A 137 19.61 -15.65 11.84
N PRO A 138 19.67 -16.05 13.12
CA PRO A 138 19.02 -17.28 13.58
C PRO A 138 17.49 -17.12 13.60
N ALA A 139 16.76 -18.23 13.55
CA ALA A 139 15.29 -18.24 13.60
C ALA A 139 14.70 -17.43 14.76
N ALA A 140 15.37 -17.38 15.92
CA ALA A 140 14.90 -16.61 17.06
C ALA A 140 14.87 -15.10 16.78
N THR A 141 15.92 -14.55 16.17
CA THR A 141 15.97 -13.13 15.78
C THR A 141 14.97 -12.82 14.68
N VAL A 142 14.77 -13.74 13.75
CA VAL A 142 13.72 -13.61 12.72
C VAL A 142 12.33 -13.61 13.35
N GLN A 143 12.08 -14.43 14.37
CA GLN A 143 10.81 -14.43 15.10
C GLN A 143 10.58 -13.10 15.81
N GLU A 144 11.61 -12.53 16.45
CA GLU A 144 11.53 -11.21 17.09
C GLU A 144 11.14 -10.11 16.09
N ALA A 145 11.74 -10.13 14.89
CA ALA A 145 11.41 -9.19 13.81
C ALA A 145 9.97 -9.35 13.33
N VAL A 146 9.54 -10.59 13.07
CA VAL A 146 8.17 -10.92 12.63
C VAL A 146 7.13 -10.52 13.67
N ASP A 147 7.38 -10.81 14.95
CA ASP A 147 6.48 -10.47 16.04
C ASP A 147 6.38 -8.95 16.22
N ALA A 148 7.50 -8.23 16.13
CA ALA A 148 7.54 -6.78 16.20
C ALA A 148 6.75 -6.14 15.04
N ALA A 149 6.98 -6.58 13.80
CA ALA A 149 6.25 -6.11 12.63
C ALA A 149 4.75 -6.40 12.73
N ARG A 150 4.37 -7.62 13.17
CA ARG A 150 2.96 -7.98 13.40
C ARG A 150 2.32 -7.08 14.44
N ALA A 151 3.00 -6.84 15.56
CA ALA A 151 2.51 -5.95 16.61
C ALA A 151 2.34 -4.51 16.09
N ALA A 152 3.28 -4.02 15.27
CA ALA A 152 3.21 -2.69 14.69
C ALA A 152 2.00 -2.53 13.75
N VAL A 153 1.73 -3.51 12.88
CA VAL A 153 0.54 -3.53 12.01
C VAL A 153 -0.75 -3.50 12.84
N ILE A 154 -0.83 -4.32 13.90
CA ILE A 154 -2.00 -4.36 14.78
C ILE A 154 -2.19 -3.02 15.49
N ALA A 155 -1.12 -2.49 16.09
CA ALA A 155 -1.16 -1.21 16.79
C ALA A 155 -1.61 -0.07 15.86
N ALA A 156 -1.07 -0.02 14.64
CA ALA A 156 -1.37 1.04 13.69
C ALA A 156 -2.77 0.97 13.07
N ARG A 157 -3.29 -0.24 12.82
CA ARG A 157 -4.47 -0.44 11.95
C ARG A 157 -5.70 -0.98 12.68
N LEU A 158 -5.54 -1.58 13.86
CA LEU A 158 -6.62 -2.29 14.53
C LEU A 158 -6.85 -1.87 15.99
N ASP A 159 -5.83 -1.32 16.65
CA ASP A 159 -5.96 -0.89 18.05
C ASP A 159 -6.95 0.28 18.16
N PRO A 160 -7.97 0.21 19.04
CA PRO A 160 -8.87 1.33 19.30
C PRO A 160 -8.18 2.64 19.66
N ARG A 161 -6.98 2.59 20.27
CA ARG A 161 -6.16 3.78 20.53
C ARG A 161 -5.80 4.50 19.25
N SER A 162 -5.41 3.78 18.20
CA SER A 162 -5.14 4.37 16.90
C SER A 162 -6.44 4.77 16.20
N LEU A 163 -7.39 3.83 16.11
CA LEU A 163 -8.61 4.00 15.33
C LEU A 163 -9.49 5.14 15.84
N VAL A 164 -9.71 5.20 17.15
CA VAL A 164 -10.72 6.09 17.76
C VAL A 164 -10.08 7.18 18.59
N GLU A 165 -9.01 6.88 19.35
CA GLU A 165 -8.35 7.87 20.20
C GLU A 165 -7.27 8.67 19.45
N HIS A 166 -6.97 8.27 18.20
CA HIS A 166 -5.91 8.83 17.34
C HIS A 166 -4.54 8.90 18.05
N ASP A 167 -4.30 7.99 18.98
CA ASP A 167 -3.13 7.93 19.85
C ASP A 167 -2.02 7.05 19.23
N PRO A 168 -0.89 7.63 18.79
CA PRO A 168 0.17 6.90 18.12
C PRO A 168 1.08 6.10 19.07
N GLU A 169 0.96 6.25 20.39
CA GLU A 169 1.95 5.70 21.33
C GLU A 169 2.01 4.17 21.31
N GLY A 170 0.93 3.49 20.90
CA GLY A 170 0.93 2.04 20.67
C GLY A 170 1.91 1.62 19.57
N LEU A 171 1.90 2.32 18.43
CA LEU A 171 2.84 2.09 17.33
C LEU A 171 4.24 2.58 17.70
N LEU A 172 4.37 3.81 18.21
CA LEU A 172 5.66 4.41 18.53
C LEU A 172 6.45 3.54 19.52
N GLY A 173 5.80 2.96 20.53
CA GLY A 173 6.46 2.10 21.51
C GLY A 173 7.12 0.84 20.92
N LEU A 174 6.77 0.44 19.69
CA LEU A 174 7.30 -0.75 19.01
C LEU A 174 8.47 -0.43 18.07
N LEU A 175 8.70 0.84 17.75
CA LEU A 175 9.73 1.28 16.81
C LEU A 175 11.06 1.54 17.51
N ALA A 176 12.15 1.55 16.74
CA ALA A 176 13.47 1.94 17.21
C ALA A 176 13.44 3.36 17.82
N PRO A 177 14.06 3.62 18.98
CA PRO A 177 13.97 4.90 19.69
C PRO A 177 14.28 6.15 18.84
N ASP A 178 15.24 6.04 17.92
CA ASP A 178 15.57 7.12 17.00
C ASP A 178 14.41 7.43 16.04
N LEU A 179 13.74 6.40 15.50
CA LEU A 179 12.55 6.57 14.66
C LEU A 179 11.36 7.13 15.44
N GLN A 180 11.16 6.69 16.68
CA GLN A 180 10.10 7.25 17.55
C GLN A 180 10.25 8.76 17.70
N THR A 181 11.49 9.24 17.85
CA THR A 181 11.76 10.66 18.04
C THR A 181 11.39 11.46 16.80
N GLY A 182 11.70 10.94 15.61
CA GLY A 182 11.31 11.57 14.35
C GLY A 182 9.79 11.59 14.15
N LEU A 183 9.11 10.47 14.35
CA LEU A 183 7.66 10.37 14.13
C LEU A 183 6.82 11.17 15.12
N ARG A 184 7.32 11.43 16.33
CA ARG A 184 6.61 12.32 17.27
C ARG A 184 6.44 13.74 16.74
N GLU A 185 7.32 14.20 15.85
CA GLU A 185 7.15 15.48 15.17
C GLU A 185 6.02 15.40 14.14
N THR A 186 6.01 14.36 13.28
CA THR A 186 4.91 14.09 12.34
C THR A 186 3.55 14.06 13.04
N PHE A 187 3.42 13.31 14.14
CA PHE A 187 2.16 13.25 14.89
C PHE A 187 1.79 14.54 15.63
N ALA A 188 2.74 15.47 15.83
CA ALA A 188 2.43 16.77 16.40
C ALA A 188 1.81 17.75 15.39
N GLU A 189 1.99 17.50 14.09
CA GLU A 189 1.36 18.28 13.01
C GLU A 189 -0.11 17.88 12.79
N ASP A 190 -0.47 16.64 13.13
CA ASP A 190 -1.82 16.08 13.08
C ASP A 190 -2.49 16.24 11.69
N ASP A 191 -1.71 16.04 10.62
CA ASP A 191 -2.13 16.23 9.24
C ASP A 191 -2.29 14.90 8.49
N VAL A 192 -2.38 14.95 7.16
CA VAL A 192 -2.52 13.76 6.31
C VAL A 192 -1.40 12.72 6.52
N GLU A 193 -0.18 13.14 6.87
CA GLU A 193 0.94 12.24 7.07
C GLU A 193 0.73 11.36 8.30
N ALA A 194 0.15 11.89 9.38
CA ALA A 194 -0.20 11.11 10.56
C ALA A 194 -1.19 9.98 10.24
N GLY A 195 -2.12 10.20 9.31
CA GLY A 195 -3.08 9.21 8.81
C GLY A 195 -2.45 8.09 7.98
N LEU A 196 -1.26 8.31 7.43
CA LEU A 196 -0.50 7.25 6.78
C LEU A 196 0.04 6.25 7.82
N TRP A 197 0.53 6.74 8.95
CA TRP A 197 1.18 5.92 9.98
C TRP A 197 0.22 5.10 10.83
N ILE A 198 -0.91 5.68 11.22
CA ILE A 198 -1.99 4.99 11.93
C ILE A 198 -3.32 5.26 11.25
N THR A 199 -4.23 4.28 11.27
CA THR A 199 -5.60 4.51 10.81
C THR A 199 -6.34 5.35 11.85
N ARG A 200 -6.86 6.51 11.45
CA ARG A 200 -7.65 7.42 12.29
C ARG A 200 -9.07 7.51 11.74
N VAL A 201 -10.07 7.07 12.49
CA VAL A 201 -11.48 7.16 12.10
C VAL A 201 -12.03 8.53 12.45
N ASP A 202 -12.69 9.19 11.51
CA ASP A 202 -13.33 10.48 11.75
C ASP A 202 -14.58 10.35 12.65
N ASP A 203 -14.79 11.33 13.52
CA ASP A 203 -15.94 11.35 14.45
C ASP A 203 -17.31 11.44 13.72
N SER A 204 -17.34 11.94 12.48
CA SER A 204 -18.57 11.99 11.67
C SER A 204 -19.00 10.63 11.11
N GLY A 205 -18.08 9.66 11.11
CA GLY A 205 -18.33 8.28 10.68
C GLY A 205 -17.87 7.30 11.75
N PRO A 206 -18.65 7.07 12.82
CA PRO A 206 -18.28 6.08 13.83
C PRO A 206 -18.31 4.65 13.25
N LEU A 207 -17.42 3.79 13.74
CA LEU A 207 -17.42 2.37 13.39
C LEU A 207 -18.62 1.65 14.01
N LEU A 208 -19.18 0.69 13.27
CA LEU A 208 -20.09 -0.31 13.83
C LEU A 208 -19.35 -1.16 14.89
N PRO A 209 -20.04 -1.70 15.91
CA PRO A 209 -19.43 -2.47 16.99
C PRO A 209 -19.08 -3.91 16.58
N VAL A 210 -18.45 -4.07 15.42
CA VAL A 210 -17.95 -5.34 14.87
C VAL A 210 -16.44 -5.22 14.64
N PRO A 211 -15.66 -6.31 14.80
CA PRO A 211 -14.25 -6.27 14.48
C PRO A 211 -14.01 -5.94 13.00
N PRO A 212 -12.99 -5.13 12.66
CA PRO A 212 -12.55 -5.00 11.28
C PRO A 212 -12.20 -6.37 10.66
N ARG A 213 -12.34 -6.48 9.35
CA ARG A 213 -12.00 -7.69 8.60
C ARG A 213 -10.62 -7.54 7.99
N VAL A 214 -9.81 -8.59 8.04
CA VAL A 214 -8.41 -8.55 7.60
C VAL A 214 -8.06 -9.77 6.74
N SER A 215 -7.36 -9.51 5.64
CA SER A 215 -6.77 -10.51 4.76
C SER A 215 -5.42 -10.02 4.27
N GLY A 216 -4.46 -10.91 4.07
CA GLY A 216 -3.15 -10.54 3.56
C GLY A 216 -2.05 -11.44 4.09
N GLN A 217 -0.82 -10.97 3.96
CA GLN A 217 0.35 -11.77 4.23
C GLN A 217 1.54 -10.94 4.70
N MET A 218 2.50 -11.66 5.26
CA MET A 218 3.79 -11.14 5.68
C MET A 218 4.87 -12.07 5.16
N THR A 219 5.97 -11.50 4.70
CA THR A 219 7.15 -12.25 4.22
C THR A 219 8.42 -11.71 4.84
N VAL A 220 9.46 -12.54 4.89
CA VAL A 220 10.76 -12.21 5.47
C VAL A 220 11.84 -12.37 4.40
N ASP A 221 12.72 -11.38 4.33
CA ASP A 221 13.88 -11.33 3.45
C ASP A 221 15.04 -10.62 4.17
N LEU A 222 16.11 -10.32 3.44
CA LEU A 222 17.18 -9.42 3.87
C LEU A 222 17.14 -8.13 3.04
N ASP A 223 17.42 -6.99 3.68
CA ASP A 223 17.65 -5.74 2.98
C ASP A 223 19.05 -5.70 2.32
N ALA A 224 19.36 -4.58 1.66
CA ALA A 224 20.64 -4.41 0.99
C ALA A 224 21.86 -4.36 1.95
N ASP A 225 21.64 -4.08 3.23
CA ASP A 225 22.65 -4.02 4.28
C ASP A 225 22.81 -5.37 5.00
N GLY A 226 21.92 -6.34 4.73
CA GLY A 226 21.91 -7.67 5.34
C GLY A 226 21.06 -7.76 6.61
N GLU A 227 20.26 -6.73 6.90
CA GLU A 227 19.33 -6.73 8.03
C GLU A 227 18.01 -7.40 7.65
N ILE A 228 17.29 -7.93 8.65
CA ILE A 228 16.03 -8.61 8.40
C ILE A 228 15.02 -7.59 7.86
N LEU A 229 14.42 -7.90 6.71
CA LEU A 229 13.36 -7.12 6.08
C LEU A 229 12.05 -7.91 6.17
N VAL A 230 11.06 -7.35 6.85
CA VAL A 230 9.72 -7.90 6.94
C VAL A 230 8.80 -7.07 6.05
N ARG A 231 8.29 -7.69 4.97
CA ARG A 231 7.34 -7.04 4.06
C ARG A 231 5.93 -7.46 4.45
N THR A 232 5.05 -6.48 4.64
CA THR A 232 3.65 -6.71 4.98
C THR A 232 2.77 -6.18 3.86
N ASP A 233 1.73 -6.94 3.52
CA ASP A 233 0.70 -6.54 2.58
C ASP A 233 -0.64 -7.04 3.12
N TYR A 234 -1.39 -6.11 3.72
CA TYR A 234 -2.66 -6.41 4.37
C TYR A 234 -3.76 -5.49 3.87
N LEU A 235 -4.94 -6.08 3.72
CA LEU A 235 -6.18 -5.43 3.43
C LEU A 235 -7.05 -5.45 4.67
N PHE A 236 -7.59 -4.28 4.99
CA PHE A 236 -8.46 -4.00 6.11
C PHE A 236 -9.81 -3.55 5.57
N ALA A 237 -10.89 -4.00 6.20
CA ALA A 237 -12.23 -3.54 5.92
C ALA A 237 -12.90 -3.10 7.23
N TYR A 238 -13.26 -1.82 7.28
CA TYR A 238 -13.87 -1.16 8.43
C TYR A 238 -15.33 -0.87 8.11
N ALA A 239 -16.24 -1.30 8.99
CA ALA A 239 -17.66 -1.07 8.81
C ALA A 239 -18.12 0.12 9.64
N PHE A 240 -18.89 1.01 9.03
CA PHE A 240 -19.32 2.29 9.58
C PHE A 240 -20.82 2.31 9.85
N GLU A 241 -21.19 3.03 10.90
CA GLU A 241 -22.59 3.25 11.25
C GLU A 241 -23.15 4.37 10.36
N PRO A 242 -24.20 4.09 9.55
CA PRO A 242 -24.85 5.13 8.77
C PRO A 242 -25.73 5.99 9.68
N PRO A 243 -25.85 7.31 9.42
CA PRO A 243 -26.86 8.14 10.09
C PRO A 243 -28.27 7.64 9.75
N GLU A 244 -29.25 7.95 10.61
CA GLU A 244 -30.63 7.45 10.50
C GLU A 244 -31.25 7.75 9.12
N GLU A 245 -30.94 8.92 8.54
CA GLU A 245 -31.44 9.33 7.23
C GLU A 245 -30.89 8.48 6.08
N VAL A 246 -29.70 7.89 6.25
CA VAL A 246 -29.05 7.00 5.28
C VAL A 246 -29.43 5.54 5.54
N ALA A 247 -29.59 5.15 6.81
CA ALA A 247 -29.92 3.79 7.21
C ALA A 247 -31.26 3.29 6.61
N ASP A 248 -32.22 4.20 6.43
CA ASP A 248 -33.52 3.92 5.83
C ASP A 248 -33.54 3.99 4.29
N ASP A 249 -32.41 4.35 3.65
CA ASP A 249 -32.34 4.43 2.19
C ASP A 249 -32.44 3.02 1.57
N PRO A 250 -33.46 2.74 0.75
CA PRO A 250 -33.58 1.44 0.07
C PRO A 250 -32.48 1.18 -0.95
N GLY A 251 -31.64 2.17 -1.27
CA GLY A 251 -30.46 2.04 -2.12
C GLY A 251 -29.17 1.70 -1.35
N LEU A 252 -29.17 1.77 -0.02
CA LEU A 252 -28.01 1.45 0.80
C LEU A 252 -27.64 -0.03 0.65
N THR A 253 -26.35 -0.29 0.45
CA THR A 253 -25.79 -1.64 0.36
C THR A 253 -24.75 -1.88 1.45
N ASN A 254 -24.47 -3.15 1.74
CA ASN A 254 -23.38 -3.54 2.63
C ASN A 254 -22.02 -2.95 2.22
N SER A 255 -21.76 -2.78 0.92
CA SER A 255 -20.50 -2.20 0.43
C SER A 255 -20.39 -0.70 0.76
N ASP A 256 -21.51 0.01 0.82
CA ASP A 256 -21.52 1.45 1.16
C ASP A 256 -21.18 1.68 2.64
N LEU A 257 -21.37 0.66 3.49
CA LEU A 257 -21.00 0.68 4.90
C LEU A 257 -19.50 0.44 5.13
N VAL A 258 -18.75 -0.01 4.12
CA VAL A 258 -17.40 -0.55 4.33
C VAL A 258 -16.36 0.26 3.58
N VAL A 259 -15.39 0.79 4.32
CA VAL A 259 -14.16 1.34 3.74
C VAL A 259 -13.10 0.25 3.73
N PHE A 260 -12.49 0.04 2.57
CA PHE A 260 -11.38 -0.89 2.38
C PHE A 260 -10.07 -0.11 2.35
N THR A 261 -9.05 -0.61 3.03
CA THR A 261 -7.69 -0.04 3.00
C THR A 261 -6.68 -1.15 2.78
N ARG A 262 -5.85 -1.04 1.74
CA ARG A 262 -4.66 -1.86 1.56
C ARG A 262 -3.44 -1.09 2.08
N VAL A 263 -2.59 -1.79 2.82
CA VAL A 263 -1.35 -1.25 3.38
C VAL A 263 -0.23 -2.21 3.01
N GLU A 264 0.69 -1.71 2.19
CA GLU A 264 2.00 -2.32 1.96
C GLU A 264 3.01 -1.57 2.83
N GLN A 265 3.68 -2.30 3.73
CA GLN A 265 4.70 -1.71 4.61
C GLN A 265 5.89 -2.63 4.78
N ASP A 266 7.06 -2.09 4.51
CA ASP A 266 8.35 -2.73 4.69
C ASP A 266 8.97 -2.27 6.01
N PHE A 267 9.35 -3.25 6.83
CA PHE A 267 10.02 -3.02 8.09
C PHE A 267 11.43 -3.61 8.08
N SER A 268 12.45 -2.83 8.41
CA SER A 268 13.77 -3.39 8.72
C SER A 268 13.89 -3.63 10.23
N TYR A 269 14.52 -4.73 10.63
CA TYR A 269 14.79 -5.05 12.02
C TYR A 269 16.29 -5.04 12.28
N VAL A 270 16.74 -3.98 12.95
CA VAL A 270 18.15 -3.66 13.14
C VAL A 270 18.61 -4.18 14.49
N THR A 271 19.64 -5.02 14.49
CA THR A 271 20.26 -5.56 15.71
C THR A 271 21.77 -5.63 15.55
N GLY A 272 22.52 -5.71 16.66
CA GLY A 272 23.97 -5.87 16.64
C GLY A 272 24.73 -4.77 17.37
N GLN A 273 25.93 -5.09 17.83
CA GLN A 273 26.76 -4.20 18.66
C GLN A 273 27.40 -3.06 17.85
N GLU A 274 27.38 -3.15 16.53
CA GLU A 274 27.79 -2.07 15.62
C GLU A 274 26.80 -0.90 15.59
N TRP A 275 25.54 -1.14 15.97
CA TRP A 275 24.48 -0.14 16.01
C TRP A 275 24.39 0.48 17.40
N ALA A 276 24.07 1.78 17.46
CA ALA A 276 23.77 2.43 18.74
C ALA A 276 22.52 1.80 19.36
N ASP A 277 22.45 1.73 20.69
CA ASP A 277 21.29 1.18 21.40
C ASP A 277 19.96 1.85 20.99
N SER A 278 19.99 3.14 20.62
CA SER A 278 18.82 3.90 20.16
C SER A 278 18.40 3.59 18.71
N SER A 279 19.28 2.97 17.93
CA SER A 279 19.02 2.61 16.53
C SER A 279 18.62 1.15 16.37
N GLN A 280 18.71 0.34 17.43
CA GLN A 280 18.28 -1.06 17.40
C GLN A 280 16.74 -1.16 17.54
N GLY A 281 16.16 -2.13 16.85
CA GLY A 281 14.71 -2.39 16.84
C GLY A 281 14.09 -2.28 15.45
N LEU A 282 12.77 -2.08 15.43
CA LEU A 282 11.96 -2.04 14.22
C LEU A 282 12.00 -0.65 13.58
N TRP A 283 12.34 -0.58 12.30
CA TRP A 283 12.27 0.61 11.48
C TRP A 283 11.24 0.42 10.37
N SER A 284 10.54 1.50 10.01
CA SER A 284 9.71 1.53 8.81
C SER A 284 10.52 2.09 7.65
N GLU A 285 10.50 1.42 6.51
CA GLU A 285 11.29 1.77 5.32
C GLU A 285 10.41 2.36 4.21
N GLU A 286 9.51 1.53 3.67
CA GLU A 286 8.53 1.92 2.66
C GLU A 286 7.12 1.69 3.22
N LEU A 287 6.22 2.64 2.96
CA LEU A 287 4.84 2.59 3.38
C LEU A 287 3.98 3.14 2.24
N VAL A 288 3.09 2.31 1.73
CA VAL A 288 2.12 2.67 0.69
C VAL A 288 0.75 2.25 1.14
N THR A 289 -0.20 3.17 1.05
CA THR A 289 -1.59 2.94 1.43
C THR A 289 -2.51 3.26 0.27
N PHE A 290 -3.56 2.46 0.11
CA PHE A 290 -4.65 2.71 -0.82
C PHE A 290 -5.97 2.46 -0.12
N SER A 291 -6.93 3.36 -0.27
CA SER A 291 -8.26 3.23 0.32
C SER A 291 -9.35 3.33 -0.74
N TYR A 292 -10.46 2.65 -0.50
CA TYR A 292 -11.62 2.64 -1.37
C TYR A 292 -12.92 2.72 -0.56
N GLY A 293 -13.90 3.47 -1.07
CA GLY A 293 -15.22 3.63 -0.44
C GLY A 293 -15.24 4.71 0.64
N MET A 294 -14.20 5.54 0.72
CA MET A 294 -14.09 6.63 1.69
C MET A 294 -14.54 7.99 1.15
N ALA A 295 -14.82 8.94 2.06
CA ALA A 295 -15.04 10.35 1.75
C ALA A 295 -13.70 11.06 1.45
N CYS A 296 -13.60 11.76 0.32
CA CYS A 296 -12.33 12.31 -0.15
C CYS A 296 -11.87 13.54 0.64
N ASP A 297 -12.80 14.44 0.98
CA ASP A 297 -12.47 15.61 1.81
C ASP A 297 -11.86 15.18 3.17
N THR A 298 -12.40 14.12 3.79
CA THR A 298 -11.88 13.55 5.04
C THR A 298 -10.55 12.81 4.83
N ALA A 299 -10.38 12.17 3.67
CA ALA A 299 -9.12 11.54 3.29
C ALA A 299 -7.96 12.53 3.21
N ASP A 300 -8.21 13.72 2.66
CA ASP A 300 -7.23 14.79 2.51
C ASP A 300 -6.76 15.36 3.86
N GLU A 301 -7.55 15.17 4.92
CA GLU A 301 -7.21 15.49 6.31
C GLU A 301 -6.50 14.32 7.02
N GLY A 302 -6.38 13.17 6.35
CA GLY A 302 -5.77 11.94 6.87
C GLY A 302 -6.66 11.14 7.82
N PHE A 303 -7.98 11.29 7.70
CA PHE A 303 -8.95 10.52 8.45
C PHE A 303 -9.70 9.55 7.54
N LEU A 304 -10.24 8.50 8.15
CA LEU A 304 -11.04 7.47 7.51
C LEU A 304 -12.51 7.73 7.82
N ALA A 305 -13.31 7.98 6.80
CA ALA A 305 -14.76 8.08 6.88
C ALA A 305 -15.40 7.46 5.65
N PRO A 306 -16.62 6.91 5.73
CA PRO A 306 -17.30 6.28 4.61
C PRO A 306 -17.84 7.34 3.66
N GLY A 307 -17.93 7.02 2.36
CA GLY A 307 -18.32 7.97 1.33
C GLY A 307 -19.68 8.66 1.53
N PHE A 308 -20.60 8.05 2.30
CA PHE A 308 -21.89 8.67 2.63
C PHE A 308 -21.80 9.86 3.61
N THR A 309 -20.64 10.12 4.20
CA THR A 309 -20.40 11.32 5.03
C THR A 309 -20.07 12.56 4.22
N GLU A 310 -19.70 12.42 2.94
CA GLU A 310 -19.31 13.52 2.06
C GLU A 310 -20.52 14.36 1.60
N THR A 311 -20.30 15.65 1.32
CA THR A 311 -21.36 16.55 0.80
C THR A 311 -20.89 17.35 -0.43
N PRO A 312 -21.56 17.26 -1.60
CA PRO A 312 -22.67 16.36 -1.87
C PRO A 312 -22.19 14.92 -1.79
N SER A 313 -23.05 14.02 -1.30
CA SER A 313 -22.75 12.59 -1.21
C SER A 313 -22.19 12.12 -2.54
N SER A 314 -20.93 11.67 -2.54
CA SER A 314 -20.30 11.12 -3.74
C SER A 314 -21.22 10.02 -4.28
N PRO A 315 -21.59 10.06 -5.57
CA PRO A 315 -22.44 9.02 -6.12
C PRO A 315 -21.71 7.70 -5.90
N LEU A 316 -22.38 6.76 -5.22
CA LEU A 316 -21.95 5.39 -4.89
C LEU A 316 -21.74 4.57 -6.18
N THR A 317 -20.88 5.07 -7.05
CA THR A 317 -20.60 4.52 -8.37
C THR A 317 -19.57 3.43 -8.13
N SER A 318 -20.05 2.24 -7.81
CA SER A 318 -19.20 1.06 -7.79
C SER A 318 -18.63 0.83 -9.20
N PRO A 319 -17.30 0.85 -9.42
CA PRO A 319 -16.67 0.04 -10.44
C PRO A 319 -17.30 -1.36 -10.48
N GLY A 320 -17.39 -1.98 -11.66
CA GLY A 320 -17.97 -3.31 -11.76
C GLY A 320 -17.23 -4.31 -10.85
N ASP A 321 -17.95 -5.27 -10.28
CA ASP A 321 -17.45 -6.22 -9.25
C ASP A 321 -16.09 -6.88 -9.57
N VAL A 322 -15.78 -7.07 -10.86
CA VAL A 322 -14.53 -7.69 -11.35
C VAL A 322 -13.31 -6.80 -11.14
N ASP A 323 -13.49 -5.47 -11.17
CA ASP A 323 -12.43 -4.47 -10.98
C ASP A 323 -12.09 -4.33 -9.49
N ILE A 324 -13.14 -4.28 -8.65
CA ILE A 324 -13.06 -4.22 -7.18
C ILE A 324 -12.32 -5.43 -6.59
N GLN A 325 -12.64 -6.66 -7.04
CA GLN A 325 -11.93 -7.86 -6.57
C GLN A 325 -10.45 -7.85 -6.96
N GLY A 326 -10.11 -7.27 -8.12
CA GLY A 326 -8.73 -7.12 -8.56
C GLY A 326 -7.96 -6.06 -7.78
N MET A 327 -8.62 -4.98 -7.34
CA MET A 327 -8.04 -3.95 -6.46
C MET A 327 -7.70 -4.52 -5.08
N PHE A 328 -8.40 -5.58 -4.66
CA PHE A 328 -8.27 -6.18 -3.34
C PHE A 328 -7.51 -7.54 -3.34
N ASP A 329 -6.73 -7.78 -4.39
CA ASP A 329 -5.84 -8.93 -4.53
C ASP A 329 -4.43 -8.52 -4.10
N ALA A 330 -3.96 -9.02 -2.94
CA ALA A 330 -2.62 -8.72 -2.41
C ALA A 330 -1.49 -9.21 -3.34
N ASP A 331 -1.76 -10.15 -4.25
CA ASP A 331 -0.75 -10.62 -5.21
C ASP A 331 -0.64 -9.71 -6.44
N ARG A 332 -1.41 -8.61 -6.51
CA ARG A 332 -1.36 -7.62 -7.59
C ARG A 332 -0.67 -6.34 -7.14
N PRO A 333 -0.05 -5.58 -8.07
CA PRO A 333 0.50 -4.27 -7.74
C PRO A 333 -0.55 -3.35 -7.10
N MET A 334 -0.09 -2.46 -6.22
CA MET A 334 -0.93 -1.41 -5.63
C MET A 334 -1.73 -0.68 -6.71
N PRO A 335 -3.06 -0.54 -6.56
CA PRO A 335 -3.86 0.28 -7.47
C PRO A 335 -3.35 1.72 -7.50
N THR A 336 -3.40 2.34 -8.69
CA THR A 336 -3.01 3.74 -8.89
C THR A 336 -4.20 4.67 -9.11
N GLU A 337 -5.41 4.12 -9.18
CA GLU A 337 -6.66 4.85 -9.37
C GLU A 337 -7.58 4.51 -8.19
N GLY A 338 -7.92 5.53 -7.38
CA GLY A 338 -8.84 5.43 -6.26
C GLY A 338 -10.20 6.05 -6.59
N ASN A 339 -11.11 6.05 -5.59
CA ASN A 339 -12.30 6.90 -5.65
C ASN A 339 -12.02 8.33 -5.17
N CYS A 340 -10.77 8.58 -4.75
CA CYS A 340 -10.07 9.84 -4.62
C CYS A 340 -8.77 9.70 -5.47
#